data_AF-K1XCF3-F1
#
_entry.id   AF-K1XCF3-F1
#
_cell.length_a   1.000
_cell.length_b   1.000
_cell.length_c   1.000
_cell.angle_alpha   90.00
_cell.angle_beta   90.00
_cell.angle_gamma   90.00
#
_symmetry.space_group_name_H-M   'P 1'
#
loop_
_entity.id
_entity.type
_entity.pdbx_description
1 polymer ?
#
loop_
_entity_poly.entity_id
_entity_poly.type
_entity_poly.pdbx_seq_one_letter_code
_entity_poly.pdbx_strand_id
1 'polypeptide(L)'
;KGPSWSNSLFEDNAEFGFGMRLSIDKQTEFALELLKKLSSEVGESLVNDLVNADQKDETGIAKQRERVITLKTKLKSVNKAEAKLLLEIADMLVKKSVWILGGDGWAYDIGFGGLDHVIACGRKVNILVVDTEVYSNTGGQMSKSTPRGAVAKFATAGKPGPKKDLGMIAMSYGNVYVASIALGARDDQALKAFTEAESYNGASIIIAYSHCIAHGINMTTGMNDQKLAVNSGQWLLYRYNPELEAQGKNPLQLDSKKPSIPVKDFLMNENRFRMLTKSKPEEAAKLFASAQQDVDKRWKTYEYLAARTYGA
;
A
#
# COMPACT_ATOMS: atom_id res chain seq x y z
N LYS A 1 14.98 4.08 -18.36
CA LYS A 1 15.01 4.05 -16.88
C LYS A 1 13.84 3.18 -16.43
N GLY A 2 14.00 2.40 -15.37
CA GLY A 2 12.94 1.50 -14.87
C GLY A 2 13.09 1.24 -13.38
N PRO A 3 12.18 0.46 -12.78
CA PRO A 3 12.27 0.09 -11.37
C PRO A 3 13.54 -0.70 -11.08
N SER A 4 14.30 -0.28 -10.07
CA SER A 4 15.31 -1.14 -9.45
C SER A 4 14.59 -2.11 -8.52
N TRP A 5 14.65 -3.40 -8.84
CA TRP A 5 13.92 -4.43 -8.11
C TRP A 5 14.86 -5.30 -7.29
N SER A 6 14.47 -5.60 -6.07
CA SER A 6 15.21 -6.50 -5.17
C SER A 6 14.23 -7.20 -4.24
N ASN A 7 14.59 -8.41 -3.82
CA ASN A 7 13.85 -9.22 -2.86
C ASN A 7 14.86 -9.73 -1.84
N SER A 8 14.65 -9.36 -0.57
CA SER A 8 15.44 -9.85 0.55
C SER A 8 14.89 -11.20 1.00
N LEU A 9 14.11 -11.22 2.08
CA LEU A 9 13.48 -12.41 2.64
C LEU A 9 11.96 -12.20 2.73
N PHE A 10 11.28 -13.25 3.21
CA PHE A 10 9.82 -13.22 3.31
C PHE A 10 9.35 -12.36 4.50
N GLU A 11 10.12 -12.33 5.58
CA GLU A 11 9.82 -11.69 6.85
C GLU A 11 10.23 -10.21 6.91
N ASP A 12 11.28 -9.79 6.18
CA ASP A 12 11.98 -8.52 6.40
C ASP A 12 11.68 -7.44 5.34
N ASN A 13 10.72 -7.69 4.46
CA ASN A 13 10.49 -6.84 3.28
C ASN A 13 10.16 -5.38 3.64
N ALA A 14 9.50 -5.13 4.78
CA ALA A 14 9.22 -3.77 5.23
C ALA A 14 10.51 -3.05 5.63
N GLU A 15 11.30 -3.68 6.48
CA GLU A 15 12.56 -3.19 7.03
C GLU A 15 13.60 -3.02 5.91
N PHE A 16 13.60 -3.92 4.94
CA PHE A 16 14.46 -3.86 3.77
C PHE A 16 14.17 -2.61 2.93
N GLY A 17 12.90 -2.37 2.58
CA GLY A 17 12.49 -1.16 1.88
C GLY A 17 12.74 0.11 2.70
N PHE A 18 12.57 0.04 4.02
CA PHE A 18 12.89 1.13 4.92
C PHE A 18 14.38 1.47 4.93
N GLY A 19 15.26 0.45 4.93
CA GLY A 19 16.70 0.63 4.77
C GLY A 19 17.06 1.36 3.47
N MET A 20 16.38 1.04 2.36
CA MET A 20 16.55 1.78 1.10
C MET A 20 16.14 3.24 1.23
N ARG A 21 15.00 3.53 1.89
CA ARG A 21 14.56 4.91 2.16
C ARG A 21 15.59 5.69 2.97
N LEU A 22 16.13 5.10 4.03
CA LEU A 22 17.16 5.73 4.86
C LEU A 22 18.45 6.01 4.08
N SER A 23 18.88 5.05 3.24
CA SER A 23 20.06 5.23 2.38
C SER A 23 19.86 6.38 1.38
N ILE A 24 18.71 6.43 0.71
CA ILE A 24 18.39 7.51 -0.24
C ILE A 24 18.33 8.85 0.50
N ASP A 25 17.70 8.93 1.67
CA ASP A 25 17.66 10.15 2.50
C ASP A 25 19.08 10.64 2.79
N LYS A 26 19.96 9.75 3.28
CA LYS A 26 21.30 10.13 3.68
C LYS A 26 22.20 10.51 2.51
N GLN A 27 22.08 9.81 1.38
CA GLN A 27 22.81 10.19 0.16
C GLN A 27 22.30 11.50 -0.42
N THR A 28 21.00 11.80 -0.32
CA THR A 28 20.44 13.09 -0.76
C THR A 28 20.97 14.23 0.12
N GLU A 29 20.95 14.06 1.44
CA GLU A 29 21.54 15.01 2.40
C GLU A 29 23.01 15.29 2.07
N PHE A 30 23.80 14.23 1.90
CA PHE A 30 25.23 14.35 1.58
C PHE A 30 25.46 15.02 0.22
N ALA A 31 24.65 14.70 -0.80
CA ALA A 31 24.71 15.35 -2.10
C ALA A 31 24.42 16.85 -2.00
N LEU A 32 23.44 17.27 -1.19
CA LEU A 32 23.11 18.68 -0.98
C LEU A 32 24.23 19.44 -0.24
N GLU A 33 24.88 18.81 0.74
CA GLU A 33 26.03 19.40 1.43
C GLU A 33 27.21 19.63 0.48
N LEU A 34 27.57 18.62 -0.32
CA LEU A 34 28.64 18.74 -1.32
C LEU A 34 28.29 19.78 -2.39
N LEU A 35 27.03 19.82 -2.83
CA LEU A 35 26.55 20.79 -3.81
C LEU A 35 26.72 22.23 -3.31
N LYS A 36 26.42 22.50 -2.04
CA LYS A 36 26.63 23.81 -1.42
C LYS A 36 28.11 24.17 -1.33
N LYS A 37 28.98 23.22 -0.99
CA LYS A 37 30.45 23.43 -0.93
C LYS A 37 31.07 23.75 -2.29
N LEU A 38 30.46 23.26 -3.37
CA LEU A 38 30.94 23.43 -4.74
C LEU A 38 30.23 24.58 -5.48
N SER A 39 29.54 25.46 -4.76
CA SER A 39 28.70 26.50 -5.35
C SER A 39 29.48 27.46 -6.26
N SER A 40 30.69 27.85 -5.85
CA SER A 40 31.59 28.69 -6.66
C SER A 40 32.01 28.04 -7.98
N GLU A 41 32.12 26.71 -8.01
CA GLU A 41 32.62 25.95 -9.16
C GLU A 41 31.50 25.60 -10.14
N VAL A 42 30.31 25.23 -9.63
CA VAL A 42 29.19 24.82 -10.48
C VAL A 42 28.21 25.96 -10.78
N GLY A 43 28.30 27.06 -10.03
CA GLY A 43 27.50 28.28 -10.17
C GLY A 43 26.31 28.32 -9.21
N GLU A 44 26.19 29.42 -8.46
CA GLU A 44 25.18 29.63 -7.42
C GLU A 44 23.74 29.46 -7.93
N SER A 45 23.43 29.96 -9.13
CA SER A 45 22.10 29.81 -9.73
C SER A 45 21.70 28.35 -9.89
N LEU A 46 22.62 27.50 -10.38
CA LEU A 46 22.34 26.07 -10.58
C LEU A 46 22.15 25.37 -9.23
N VAL A 47 22.94 25.73 -8.21
CA VAL A 47 22.77 25.20 -6.85
C VAL A 47 21.39 25.55 -6.31
N ASN A 48 20.97 26.82 -6.41
CA ASN A 48 19.67 27.27 -5.94
C ASN A 48 18.52 26.55 -6.66
N ASP A 49 18.62 26.36 -7.98
CA ASP A 49 17.62 25.66 -8.78
C ASP A 49 17.53 24.16 -8.44
N LEU A 50 18.66 23.51 -8.14
CA LEU A 50 18.71 22.10 -7.75
C LEU A 50 18.14 21.88 -6.35
N VAL A 51 18.45 22.77 -5.40
CA VAL A 51 18.02 22.68 -4.00
C VAL A 51 16.51 22.93 -3.87
N ASN A 52 15.98 23.93 -4.58
CA ASN A 52 14.59 24.37 -4.46
C ASN A 52 13.66 23.79 -5.54
N ALA A 53 14.09 22.74 -6.23
CA ALA A 53 13.32 22.15 -7.32
C ALA A 53 11.98 21.56 -6.82
N ASP A 54 10.88 21.99 -7.43
CA ASP A 54 9.61 21.27 -7.30
C ASP A 54 9.68 19.94 -8.05
N GLN A 55 9.44 18.84 -7.32
CA GLN A 55 9.48 17.47 -7.80
C GLN A 55 8.20 16.70 -7.45
N LYS A 56 7.07 17.42 -7.33
CA LYS A 56 5.77 16.82 -7.00
C LYS A 56 5.20 15.97 -8.14
N ASP A 57 5.49 16.31 -9.39
CA ASP A 57 4.99 15.62 -10.58
C ASP A 57 6.12 15.22 -11.55
N GLU A 58 5.77 14.48 -12.61
CA GLU A 58 6.74 14.01 -13.60
C GLU A 58 7.42 15.17 -14.36
N THR A 59 6.73 16.30 -14.54
CA THR A 59 7.31 17.49 -15.19
C THR A 59 8.41 18.11 -14.34
N GLY A 60 8.18 18.28 -13.03
CA GLY A 60 9.17 18.77 -12.09
C GLY A 60 10.37 17.83 -11.96
N ILE A 61 10.10 16.51 -11.90
CA ILE A 61 11.15 15.47 -11.87
C ILE A 61 11.97 15.47 -13.17
N ALA A 62 11.34 15.64 -14.33
CA ALA A 62 12.03 15.73 -15.63
C ALA A 62 12.98 16.93 -15.67
N LYS A 63 12.52 18.12 -15.26
CA LYS A 63 13.37 19.31 -15.14
C LYS A 63 14.52 19.10 -14.16
N GLN A 64 14.29 18.45 -13.02
CA GLN A 64 15.36 18.16 -12.08
C GLN A 64 16.41 17.22 -12.67
N ARG A 65 16.01 16.23 -13.47
CA ARG A 65 16.95 15.34 -14.17
C ARG A 65 17.84 16.11 -15.14
N GLU A 66 17.29 17.09 -15.86
CA GLU A 66 18.07 17.96 -16.74
C GLU A 66 19.11 18.77 -15.96
N ARG A 67 18.70 19.39 -14.83
CA ARG A 67 19.63 20.11 -13.94
C ARG A 67 20.75 19.20 -13.43
N VAL A 68 20.44 17.95 -13.07
CA VAL A 68 21.44 16.97 -12.63
C VAL A 68 22.39 16.57 -13.76
N ILE A 69 21.92 16.46 -15.01
CA ILE A 69 22.80 16.23 -16.18
C ILE A 69 23.77 17.41 -16.36
N THR A 70 23.27 18.64 -16.27
CA THR A 70 24.10 19.85 -16.32
C THR A 70 25.12 19.87 -15.18
N LEU A 71 24.70 19.56 -13.95
CA LEU A 71 25.59 19.45 -12.79
C LEU A 71 26.70 18.43 -13.03
N LYS A 72 26.35 17.20 -13.41
CA LYS A 72 27.32 16.13 -13.68
C LYS A 72 28.33 16.52 -14.76
N THR A 73 27.90 17.29 -15.76
CA THR A 73 28.79 17.80 -16.81
C THR A 73 29.81 18.80 -16.25
N LYS A 74 29.37 19.75 -15.42
CA LYS A 74 30.26 20.72 -14.75
C LYS A 74 31.21 20.04 -13.75
N LEU A 75 30.76 19.04 -13.00
CA LEU A 75 31.60 18.35 -12.02
C LEU A 75 32.80 17.64 -12.65
N LYS A 76 32.70 17.18 -13.90
CA LYS A 76 33.81 16.53 -14.61
C LYS A 76 35.02 17.44 -14.83
N SER A 77 34.84 18.77 -14.87
CA SER A 77 35.94 19.73 -15.02
C SER A 77 36.48 20.25 -13.68
N VAL A 78 35.92 19.83 -12.54
CA VAL A 78 36.33 20.31 -11.21
C VAL A 78 37.26 19.29 -10.56
N ASN A 79 38.54 19.65 -10.39
CA ASN A 79 39.54 18.78 -9.77
C ASN A 79 39.55 18.89 -8.22
N LYS A 80 38.42 18.58 -7.59
CA LYS A 80 38.27 18.50 -6.13
C LYS A 80 37.77 17.12 -5.70
N ALA A 81 38.12 16.68 -4.50
CA ALA A 81 37.65 15.39 -3.98
C ALA A 81 36.12 15.38 -3.82
N GLU A 82 35.56 16.50 -3.36
CA GLU A 82 34.12 16.73 -3.20
C GLU A 82 33.37 16.60 -4.53
N ALA A 83 33.97 17.06 -5.64
CA ALA A 83 33.35 16.99 -6.96
C ALA A 83 33.24 15.54 -7.47
N LYS A 84 34.27 14.72 -7.20
CA LYS A 84 34.24 13.29 -7.51
C LYS A 84 33.18 12.57 -6.68
N LEU A 85 33.12 12.85 -5.37
CA LEU A 85 32.10 12.28 -4.49
C LEU A 85 30.69 12.66 -4.91
N LEU A 86 30.43 13.95 -5.21
CA LEU A 86 29.12 14.40 -5.66
C LEU A 86 28.74 13.78 -7.00
N LEU A 87 29.68 13.57 -7.92
CA LEU A 87 29.41 12.97 -9.22
C LEU A 87 28.77 11.56 -9.10
N GLU A 88 29.25 10.75 -8.16
CA GLU A 88 28.74 9.40 -7.89
C GLU A 88 27.30 9.38 -7.35
N ILE A 89 26.95 10.37 -6.53
CA ILE A 89 25.64 10.42 -5.83
C ILE A 89 24.68 11.48 -6.38
N ALA A 90 25.05 12.24 -7.41
CA ALA A 90 24.25 13.36 -7.92
C ALA A 90 22.85 12.94 -8.39
N ASP A 91 22.65 11.68 -8.78
CA ASP A 91 21.32 11.17 -9.14
C ASP A 91 20.34 11.13 -7.94
N MET A 92 20.83 11.20 -6.71
CA MET A 92 20.02 11.27 -5.49
C MET A 92 19.34 12.63 -5.30
N LEU A 93 19.80 13.68 -5.99
CA LEU A 93 19.10 14.99 -6.04
C LEU A 93 17.75 14.91 -6.78
N VAL A 94 17.52 13.83 -7.54
CA VAL A 94 16.22 13.53 -8.15
C VAL A 94 15.43 12.64 -7.19
N LYS A 95 14.24 13.09 -6.78
CA LYS A 95 13.31 12.37 -5.90
C LYS A 95 13.18 10.89 -6.34
N LYS A 96 13.23 9.99 -5.35
CA LYS A 96 12.98 8.55 -5.53
C LYS A 96 11.71 8.15 -4.78
N SER A 97 10.90 7.32 -5.42
CA SER A 97 9.74 6.66 -4.81
C SER A 97 10.15 5.24 -4.40
N VAL A 98 9.97 4.92 -3.12
CA VAL A 98 10.29 3.60 -2.55
C VAL A 98 8.99 2.85 -2.37
N TRP A 99 8.88 1.71 -3.05
CA TRP A 99 7.71 0.82 -2.99
C TRP A 99 8.09 -0.52 -2.36
N ILE A 100 7.29 -0.94 -1.38
CA ILE A 100 7.42 -2.20 -0.65
C ILE A 100 6.22 -3.05 -1.05
N LEU A 101 6.46 -4.09 -1.83
CA LEU A 101 5.40 -4.94 -2.38
C LEU A 101 5.40 -6.29 -1.68
N GLY A 102 4.22 -6.78 -1.30
CA GLY A 102 4.11 -8.15 -0.80
C GLY A 102 2.67 -8.64 -0.71
N GLY A 103 2.52 -9.94 -0.50
CA GLY A 103 1.21 -10.58 -0.35
C GLY A 103 0.65 -10.46 1.05
N ASP A 104 -0.58 -10.93 1.24
CA ASP A 104 -1.21 -10.94 2.55
C ASP A 104 -0.49 -11.80 3.59
N GLY A 105 0.13 -12.92 3.20
CA GLY A 105 0.90 -13.74 4.13
C GLY A 105 2.13 -13.05 4.70
N TRP A 106 2.72 -12.10 3.98
CA TRP A 106 3.76 -11.25 4.54
C TRP A 106 3.14 -10.21 5.47
N ALA A 107 2.22 -9.40 4.96
CA ALA A 107 1.73 -8.21 5.65
C ALA A 107 0.87 -8.51 6.88
N TYR A 108 0.09 -9.60 6.87
CA TYR A 108 -0.81 -9.94 7.96
C TYR A 108 -0.14 -10.85 8.99
N ASP A 109 0.80 -11.70 8.55
CA ASP A 109 1.42 -12.76 9.35
C ASP A 109 2.89 -12.52 9.65
N ILE A 110 3.81 -13.04 8.82
CA ILE A 110 5.23 -13.18 9.19
C ILE A 110 5.98 -11.84 9.28
N GLY A 111 5.68 -10.91 8.37
CA GLY A 111 6.32 -9.59 8.33
C GLY A 111 5.49 -8.49 8.99
N PHE A 112 4.41 -8.83 9.68
CA PHE A 112 3.52 -7.83 10.28
C PHE A 112 4.24 -6.96 11.32
N GLY A 113 5.12 -7.53 12.15
CA GLY A 113 5.86 -6.76 13.16
C GLY A 113 6.77 -5.71 12.53
N GLY A 114 7.49 -6.08 11.47
CA GLY A 114 8.32 -5.15 10.69
C GLY A 114 7.49 -4.09 9.96
N LEU A 115 6.40 -4.52 9.33
CA LEU A 115 5.45 -3.63 8.66
C LEU A 115 4.89 -2.56 9.61
N ASP A 116 4.42 -2.99 10.78
CA ASP A 116 3.88 -2.12 11.83
C ASP A 116 4.92 -1.08 12.27
N HIS A 117 6.16 -1.52 12.52
CA HIS A 117 7.26 -0.63 12.91
C HIS A 117 7.61 0.40 11.82
N VAL A 118 7.68 -0.03 10.56
CA VAL A 118 8.03 0.85 9.42
C VAL A 118 6.95 1.90 9.18
N ILE A 119 5.67 1.50 9.29
CA ILE A 119 4.55 2.42 9.20
C ILE A 119 4.60 3.45 10.34
N ALA A 120 4.85 3.00 11.58
CA ALA A 120 4.94 3.87 12.75
C ALA A 120 6.09 4.89 12.67
N CYS A 121 7.18 4.56 11.98
CA CYS A 121 8.32 5.46 11.77
C CYS A 121 7.98 6.68 10.90
N GLY A 122 6.88 6.66 10.15
CA GLY A 122 6.36 7.83 9.42
C GLY A 122 7.24 8.35 8.27
N ARG A 123 8.26 7.60 7.84
CA ARG A 123 9.09 7.98 6.68
C ARG A 123 8.32 7.75 5.38
N LYS A 124 8.68 8.50 4.33
CA LYS A 124 8.03 8.44 3.02
C LYS A 124 8.34 7.13 2.26
N VAL A 125 7.57 6.10 2.55
CA VAL A 125 7.56 4.80 1.87
C VAL A 125 6.13 4.44 1.46
N ASN A 126 5.98 3.77 0.33
CA ASN A 126 4.69 3.27 -0.13
C ASN A 126 4.67 1.76 -0.01
N ILE A 127 3.65 1.21 0.63
CA ILE A 127 3.47 -0.22 0.81
C ILE A 127 2.26 -0.65 -0.01
N LEU A 128 2.43 -1.69 -0.83
CA LEU A 128 1.35 -2.32 -1.58
C LEU A 128 1.20 -3.77 -1.10
N VAL A 129 0.10 -4.03 -0.41
CA VAL A 129 -0.33 -5.36 -0.01
C VAL A 129 -1.27 -5.92 -1.07
N VAL A 130 -0.82 -6.93 -1.78
CA VAL A 130 -1.62 -7.66 -2.77
C VAL A 130 -2.34 -8.79 -2.02
N ASP A 131 -3.56 -8.51 -1.57
CA ASP A 131 -4.30 -9.37 -0.65
C ASP A 131 -5.08 -10.44 -1.42
N THR A 132 -4.51 -11.64 -1.44
CA THR A 132 -5.14 -12.82 -2.04
C THR A 132 -5.92 -13.64 -1.01
N GLU A 133 -5.97 -13.21 0.24
CA GLU A 133 -6.65 -13.88 1.34
C GLU A 133 -6.17 -15.31 1.67
N VAL A 134 -5.03 -15.73 1.12
CA VAL A 134 -4.37 -17.03 1.36
C VAL A 134 -2.89 -16.93 0.99
N TYR A 135 -2.07 -17.88 1.42
CA TYR A 135 -0.71 -18.00 0.91
C TYR A 135 -0.73 -18.64 -0.47
N SER A 136 -0.93 -17.82 -1.50
CA SER A 136 -1.13 -18.27 -2.88
C SER A 136 0.04 -19.09 -3.42
N ASN A 137 1.28 -18.60 -3.26
CA ASN A 137 2.48 -19.22 -3.83
C ASN A 137 2.74 -20.64 -3.29
N THR A 138 2.54 -20.86 -2.00
CA THR A 138 2.81 -22.16 -1.34
C THR A 138 1.62 -23.14 -1.43
N GLY A 139 0.62 -22.82 -2.26
CA GLY A 139 -0.50 -23.70 -2.56
C GLY A 139 -1.69 -23.55 -1.62
N GLY A 140 -1.99 -22.33 -1.17
CA GLY A 140 -3.28 -21.96 -0.57
C GLY A 140 -3.41 -22.29 0.92
N GLN A 141 -2.41 -21.96 1.72
CA GLN A 141 -2.50 -22.01 3.19
C GLN A 141 -3.35 -20.86 3.73
N MET A 142 -4.02 -21.10 4.85
CA MET A 142 -4.73 -20.08 5.62
C MET A 142 -3.74 -19.01 6.13
N SER A 143 -4.12 -17.75 5.99
CA SER A 143 -3.46 -16.58 6.55
C SER A 143 -4.39 -15.87 7.55
N LYS A 144 -3.87 -14.91 8.31
CA LYS A 144 -4.73 -14.02 9.12
C LYS A 144 -5.64 -13.12 8.27
N SER A 145 -5.37 -12.99 6.97
CA SER A 145 -6.21 -12.26 6.03
C SER A 145 -7.35 -13.14 5.46
N THR A 146 -7.29 -14.47 5.60
CA THR A 146 -8.35 -15.38 5.14
C THR A 146 -9.69 -15.05 5.79
N PRO A 147 -10.81 -14.97 5.04
CA PRO A 147 -12.11 -14.65 5.59
C PRO A 147 -12.75 -15.84 6.31
N ARG A 148 -13.74 -15.55 7.17
CA ARG A 148 -14.50 -16.58 7.88
C ARG A 148 -15.19 -17.51 6.88
N GLY A 149 -15.17 -18.81 7.16
CA GLY A 149 -15.82 -19.83 6.32
C GLY A 149 -15.02 -20.25 5.09
N ALA A 150 -13.91 -19.58 4.75
CA ALA A 150 -13.07 -20.00 3.63
C ALA A 150 -12.30 -21.27 3.98
N VAL A 151 -12.32 -22.23 3.05
CA VAL A 151 -11.54 -23.46 3.10
C VAL A 151 -10.16 -23.19 2.51
N ALA A 152 -9.13 -23.50 3.28
CA ALA A 152 -7.72 -23.42 2.89
C ALA A 152 -6.93 -24.52 3.62
N LYS A 153 -5.67 -24.75 3.25
CA LYS A 153 -4.81 -25.64 4.06
C LYS A 153 -4.68 -25.06 5.46
N PHE A 154 -4.75 -25.92 6.48
CA PHE A 154 -4.88 -25.55 7.91
C PHE A 154 -6.21 -24.90 8.32
N ALA A 155 -7.18 -24.81 7.42
CA ALA A 155 -8.56 -24.38 7.68
C ALA A 155 -9.56 -25.21 6.86
N THR A 156 -9.41 -26.54 6.86
CA THR A 156 -10.20 -27.44 6.00
C THR A 156 -11.68 -27.48 6.37
N ALA A 157 -12.02 -27.16 7.63
CA ALA A 157 -13.39 -27.03 8.12
C ALA A 157 -13.95 -25.60 7.95
N GLY A 158 -13.29 -24.74 7.16
CA GLY A 158 -13.56 -23.31 7.12
C GLY A 158 -12.85 -22.58 8.25
N LYS A 159 -12.31 -21.38 7.95
CA LYS A 159 -11.69 -20.55 8.99
C LYS A 159 -12.75 -20.06 9.98
N PRO A 160 -12.58 -20.27 11.30
CA PRO A 160 -13.61 -19.94 12.28
C PRO A 160 -13.68 -18.43 12.58
N GLY A 161 -12.55 -17.73 12.61
CA GLY A 161 -12.48 -16.32 12.99
C GLY A 161 -12.56 -15.34 11.81
N PRO A 162 -12.86 -14.05 12.07
CA PRO A 162 -12.91 -13.02 11.04
C PRO A 162 -11.52 -12.73 10.45
N LYS A 163 -11.50 -12.04 9.31
CA LYS A 163 -10.28 -11.45 8.72
C LYS A 163 -9.70 -10.40 9.68
N LYS A 164 -8.38 -10.43 9.91
CA LYS A 164 -7.67 -9.34 10.63
C LYS A 164 -7.84 -8.04 9.84
N ASP A 165 -8.20 -6.94 10.50
CA ASP A 165 -8.39 -5.64 9.83
C ASP A 165 -7.08 -4.84 9.87
N LEU A 166 -6.19 -5.10 8.90
CA LEU A 166 -4.89 -4.42 8.79
C LEU A 166 -5.03 -2.91 8.57
N GLY A 167 -6.03 -2.49 7.79
CA GLY A 167 -6.23 -1.08 7.52
C GLY A 167 -6.70 -0.32 8.76
N MET A 168 -7.62 -0.90 9.55
CA MET A 168 -8.00 -0.31 10.85
C MET A 168 -6.82 -0.17 11.81
N ILE A 169 -5.94 -1.17 11.86
CA ILE A 169 -4.72 -1.12 12.68
C ILE A 169 -3.82 0.02 12.20
N ALA A 170 -3.54 0.12 10.90
CA ALA A 170 -2.70 1.18 10.34
C ALA A 170 -3.31 2.58 10.56
N MET A 171 -4.64 2.72 10.44
CA MET A 171 -5.34 3.99 10.70
C MET A 171 -5.24 4.44 12.16
N SER A 172 -5.01 3.52 13.11
CA SER A 172 -4.91 3.87 14.54
C SER A 172 -3.72 4.76 14.88
N TYR A 173 -2.68 4.79 14.03
CA TYR A 173 -1.54 5.70 14.17
C TYR A 173 -1.88 7.16 13.90
N GLY A 174 -2.95 7.43 13.13
CA GLY A 174 -3.40 8.78 12.78
C GLY A 174 -2.59 9.46 11.66
N ASN A 175 -1.28 9.18 11.55
CA ASN A 175 -0.33 9.81 10.62
C ASN A 175 0.09 8.92 9.44
N VAL A 176 -0.71 7.91 9.10
CA VAL A 176 -0.43 6.95 8.03
C VAL A 176 -1.51 7.09 6.96
N TYR A 177 -1.12 7.22 5.70
CA TYR A 177 -2.10 7.13 4.61
C TYR A 177 -2.50 5.67 4.40
N VAL A 178 -3.79 5.36 4.45
CA VAL A 178 -4.30 3.98 4.31
C VAL A 178 -5.36 3.95 3.22
N ALA A 179 -5.26 3.03 2.27
CA ALA A 179 -6.32 2.80 1.31
C ALA A 179 -6.62 1.32 1.16
N SER A 180 -7.90 1.00 0.99
CA SER A 180 -8.35 -0.31 0.52
C SER A 180 -8.98 -0.14 -0.86
N ILE A 181 -8.51 -0.95 -1.82
CA ILE A 181 -8.85 -0.82 -3.23
C ILE A 181 -9.25 -2.17 -3.83
N ALA A 182 -10.04 -2.13 -4.89
CA ALA A 182 -10.32 -3.28 -5.75
C ALA A 182 -10.57 -2.80 -7.17
N LEU A 183 -9.63 -3.09 -8.09
CA LEU A 183 -9.63 -2.55 -9.45
C LEU A 183 -10.90 -2.90 -10.21
N GLY A 184 -11.39 -4.15 -10.08
CA GLY A 184 -12.60 -4.61 -10.77
C GLY A 184 -13.90 -4.00 -10.23
N ALA A 185 -13.86 -3.44 -9.01
CA ALA A 185 -15.01 -2.77 -8.42
C ALA A 185 -15.06 -1.28 -8.76
N ARG A 186 -13.91 -0.59 -8.70
CA ARG A 186 -13.81 0.86 -8.85
C ARG A 186 -12.38 1.31 -9.22
N ASP A 187 -12.12 1.46 -10.51
CA ASP A 187 -10.80 1.80 -11.06
C ASP A 187 -10.39 3.26 -10.83
N ASP A 188 -11.33 4.20 -10.92
CA ASP A 188 -11.13 5.62 -10.59
C ASP A 188 -10.63 5.79 -9.15
N GLN A 189 -11.22 5.04 -8.21
CA GLN A 189 -10.82 5.06 -6.80
C GLN A 189 -9.44 4.44 -6.58
N ALA A 190 -9.13 3.34 -7.27
CA ALA A 190 -7.80 2.74 -7.20
C ALA A 190 -6.72 3.71 -7.69
N LEU A 191 -6.91 4.34 -8.85
CA LEU A 191 -5.97 5.32 -9.39
C LEU A 191 -5.77 6.49 -8.42
N LYS A 192 -6.86 7.04 -7.89
CA LYS A 192 -6.81 8.12 -6.90
C LYS A 192 -6.02 7.72 -5.66
N ALA A 193 -6.23 6.50 -5.16
CA ALA A 193 -5.50 6.00 -4.00
C ALA A 193 -3.99 5.89 -4.22
N PHE A 194 -3.55 5.44 -5.42
CA PHE A 194 -2.13 5.40 -5.78
C PHE A 194 -1.52 6.80 -5.87
N THR A 195 -2.23 7.76 -6.48
CA THR A 195 -1.76 9.15 -6.58
C THR A 195 -1.65 9.80 -5.20
N GLU A 196 -2.67 9.66 -4.35
CA GLU A 196 -2.66 10.21 -2.99
C GLU A 196 -1.54 9.58 -2.15
N ALA A 197 -1.39 8.24 -2.16
CA ALA A 197 -0.35 7.53 -1.43
C ALA A 197 1.06 7.99 -1.79
N GLU A 198 1.39 8.10 -3.08
CA GLU A 198 2.72 8.56 -3.52
C GLU A 198 2.94 10.05 -3.23
N SER A 199 1.89 10.87 -3.26
CA SER A 199 1.99 12.29 -2.93
C SER A 199 2.22 12.52 -1.44
N TYR A 200 1.60 11.71 -0.58
CA TYR A 200 1.65 11.83 0.88
C TYR A 200 3.08 11.84 1.41
N ASN A 201 3.40 12.81 2.27
CA ASN A 201 4.75 12.96 2.83
C ASN A 201 4.89 12.16 4.14
N GLY A 202 4.65 10.85 4.07
CA GLY A 202 4.75 9.93 5.19
C GLY A 202 4.59 8.49 4.73
N ALA A 203 4.38 7.57 5.67
CA ALA A 203 4.13 6.18 5.34
C ALA A 203 2.73 6.02 4.71
N SER A 204 2.67 5.28 3.61
CA SER A 204 1.44 4.97 2.88
C SER A 204 1.28 3.46 2.75
N ILE A 205 0.08 2.94 2.97
CA ILE A 205 -0.27 1.53 2.75
C ILE A 205 -1.53 1.41 1.89
N ILE A 206 -1.44 0.63 0.82
CA ILE A 206 -2.54 0.27 -0.07
C ILE A 206 -2.78 -1.23 0.07
N ILE A 207 -3.99 -1.61 0.46
CA ILE A 207 -4.45 -2.99 0.55
C ILE A 207 -5.33 -3.25 -0.67
N ALA A 208 -4.80 -3.98 -1.65
CA ALA A 208 -5.46 -4.26 -2.91
C ALA A 208 -6.06 -5.66 -2.90
N TYR A 209 -7.38 -5.77 -3.10
CA TYR A 209 -8.00 -7.07 -3.32
C TYR A 209 -7.46 -7.72 -4.61
N SER A 210 -6.92 -8.92 -4.48
CA SER A 210 -6.34 -9.67 -5.59
C SER A 210 -6.99 -11.04 -5.70
N HIS A 211 -7.95 -11.16 -6.61
CA HIS A 211 -8.53 -12.45 -6.98
C HIS A 211 -7.43 -13.45 -7.39
N CYS A 212 -7.59 -14.72 -7.02
CA CYS A 212 -6.57 -15.76 -7.18
C CYS A 212 -7.19 -17.08 -7.63
N ILE A 213 -6.43 -17.91 -8.34
CA ILE A 213 -6.82 -19.27 -8.68
C ILE A 213 -7.23 -20.10 -7.45
N ALA A 214 -6.65 -19.80 -6.27
CA ALA A 214 -6.98 -20.48 -5.02
C ALA A 214 -8.41 -20.19 -4.52
N HIS A 215 -9.06 -19.13 -5.02
CA HIS A 215 -10.47 -18.87 -4.76
C HIS A 215 -11.37 -19.84 -5.53
N GLY A 216 -10.85 -20.41 -6.62
CA GLY A 216 -11.55 -21.36 -7.48
C GLY A 216 -12.72 -20.70 -8.22
N ILE A 217 -12.41 -19.57 -8.84
CA ILE A 217 -13.28 -18.77 -9.71
C ILE A 217 -12.84 -18.89 -11.18
N ASN A 218 -13.65 -18.39 -12.12
CA ASN A 218 -13.21 -18.26 -13.51
C ASN A 218 -12.34 -17.00 -13.66
N MET A 219 -11.04 -17.21 -13.88
CA MET A 219 -10.07 -16.11 -13.99
C MET A 219 -10.31 -15.18 -15.18
N THR A 220 -11.02 -15.61 -16.23
CA THR A 220 -11.34 -14.72 -17.36
C THR A 220 -12.35 -13.62 -16.98
N THR A 221 -13.09 -13.82 -15.89
CA THR A 221 -14.09 -12.88 -15.37
C THR A 221 -13.73 -12.35 -13.98
N GLY A 222 -12.48 -12.51 -13.53
CA GLY A 222 -12.10 -12.24 -12.14
C GLY A 222 -12.31 -10.79 -11.65
N MET A 223 -12.42 -9.81 -12.57
CA MET A 223 -12.81 -8.44 -12.20
C MET A 223 -14.25 -8.36 -11.69
N ASN A 224 -15.15 -9.20 -12.20
CA ASN A 224 -16.53 -9.27 -11.73
C ASN A 224 -16.58 -9.81 -10.29
N ASP A 225 -15.72 -10.77 -9.94
CA ASP A 225 -15.59 -11.27 -8.56
C ASP A 225 -15.19 -10.15 -7.59
N GLN A 226 -14.24 -9.29 -7.96
CA GLN A 226 -13.86 -8.14 -7.12
C GLN A 226 -15.06 -7.21 -6.88
N LYS A 227 -15.86 -6.96 -7.93
CA LYS A 227 -17.07 -6.14 -7.83
C LYS A 227 -18.11 -6.78 -6.91
N LEU A 228 -18.29 -8.09 -6.96
CA LEU A 228 -19.17 -8.83 -6.05
C LEU A 228 -18.66 -8.80 -4.60
N ALA A 229 -17.34 -8.89 -4.39
CA ALA A 229 -16.73 -8.76 -3.06
C ALA A 229 -17.04 -7.38 -2.43
N VAL A 230 -17.00 -6.31 -3.23
CA VAL A 230 -17.36 -4.96 -2.76
C VAL A 230 -18.87 -4.81 -2.57
N ASN A 231 -19.68 -5.26 -3.53
CA ASN A 231 -21.14 -5.16 -3.44
C ASN A 231 -21.72 -5.93 -2.25
N SER A 232 -21.09 -7.03 -1.84
CA SER A 232 -21.50 -7.79 -0.65
C SER A 232 -21.02 -7.18 0.66
N GLY A 233 -20.13 -6.18 0.63
CA GLY A 233 -19.46 -5.64 1.82
C GLY A 233 -18.35 -6.54 2.37
N GLN A 234 -18.07 -7.67 1.73
CA GLN A 234 -16.97 -8.56 2.09
C GLN A 234 -15.61 -7.86 1.96
N TRP A 235 -15.50 -6.94 1.00
CA TRP A 235 -14.39 -6.02 0.85
C TRP A 235 -14.90 -4.57 0.89
N LEU A 236 -14.23 -3.69 1.63
CA LEU A 236 -14.60 -2.26 1.70
C LEU A 236 -13.53 -1.44 0.99
N LEU A 237 -13.95 -0.58 0.07
CA LEU A 237 -13.19 0.51 -0.50
C LEU A 237 -13.24 1.74 0.41
N TYR A 238 -12.08 2.26 0.78
CA TYR A 238 -11.93 3.49 1.56
C TYR A 238 -10.53 4.09 1.37
N ARG A 239 -10.39 5.36 1.73
CA ARG A 239 -9.11 6.07 1.82
C ARG A 239 -9.09 6.86 3.12
N TYR A 240 -8.00 6.74 3.87
CA TYR A 240 -7.70 7.52 5.06
C TYR A 240 -6.51 8.41 4.71
N ASN A 241 -6.76 9.72 4.66
CA ASN A 241 -5.73 10.72 4.37
C ASN A 241 -5.53 11.64 5.59
N PRO A 242 -4.42 11.49 6.35
CA PRO A 242 -4.09 12.32 7.50
C PRO A 242 -4.09 13.84 7.21
N GLU A 243 -3.75 14.25 5.98
CA GLU A 243 -3.64 15.67 5.63
C GLU A 243 -5.00 16.40 5.63
N LEU A 244 -6.11 15.65 5.59
CA LEU A 244 -7.46 16.23 5.68
C LEU A 244 -7.79 16.72 7.08
N GLU A 245 -7.20 16.13 8.12
CA GLU A 245 -7.43 16.55 9.50
C GLU A 245 -6.96 17.99 9.73
N ALA A 246 -5.80 18.35 9.17
CA ALA A 246 -5.29 19.73 9.19
C ALA A 246 -6.20 20.74 8.46
N GLN A 247 -7.12 20.25 7.61
CA GLN A 247 -8.13 21.06 6.91
C GLN A 247 -9.49 21.07 7.63
N GLY A 248 -9.58 20.50 8.84
CA GLY A 248 -10.86 20.33 9.55
C GLY A 248 -11.81 19.36 8.84
N LYS A 249 -11.29 18.41 8.05
CA LYS A 249 -12.08 17.39 7.36
C LYS A 249 -11.80 16.03 7.98
N ASN A 250 -12.78 15.12 7.87
CA ASN A 250 -12.58 13.75 8.30
C ASN A 250 -11.52 13.06 7.40
N PRO A 251 -10.44 12.50 7.98
CA PRO A 251 -9.43 11.80 7.21
C PRO A 251 -9.97 10.53 6.53
N LEU A 252 -10.95 9.85 7.13
CA LEU A 252 -11.56 8.64 6.56
C LEU A 252 -12.67 8.99 5.56
N GLN A 253 -12.47 8.55 4.32
CA GLN A 253 -13.43 8.61 3.23
C GLN A 253 -13.87 7.19 2.88
N LEU A 254 -15.13 6.86 3.16
CA LEU A 254 -15.72 5.57 2.78
C LEU A 254 -16.17 5.65 1.31
N ASP A 255 -15.37 5.09 0.41
CA ASP A 255 -15.62 5.15 -1.04
C ASP A 255 -16.59 4.05 -1.52
N SER A 256 -16.89 3.08 -0.67
CA SER A 256 -17.87 2.02 -0.92
C SER A 256 -19.30 2.54 -0.83
N LYS A 257 -20.18 1.98 -1.66
CA LYS A 257 -21.62 2.07 -1.43
C LYS A 257 -22.03 1.06 -0.37
N LYS A 258 -23.19 1.29 0.25
CA LYS A 258 -23.80 0.32 1.17
C LYS A 258 -23.90 -1.06 0.50
N PRO A 259 -23.60 -2.16 1.21
CA PRO A 259 -23.74 -3.50 0.67
C PRO A 259 -25.12 -3.71 0.04
N SER A 260 -25.14 -4.21 -1.19
CA SER A 260 -26.34 -4.34 -2.03
C SER A 260 -26.74 -5.79 -2.26
N ILE A 261 -25.89 -6.75 -1.94
CA ILE A 261 -26.17 -8.19 -2.00
C ILE A 261 -25.81 -8.86 -0.67
N PRO A 262 -26.49 -9.97 -0.30
CA PRO A 262 -26.08 -10.81 0.82
C PRO A 262 -24.65 -11.33 0.66
N VAL A 263 -23.91 -11.46 1.76
CA VAL A 263 -22.54 -11.99 1.76
C VAL A 263 -22.51 -13.40 1.17
N LYS A 264 -23.51 -14.23 1.52
CA LYS A 264 -23.64 -15.60 1.01
C LYS A 264 -23.61 -15.68 -0.52
N ASP A 265 -24.19 -14.71 -1.23
CA ASP A 265 -24.27 -14.75 -2.69
C ASP A 265 -22.88 -14.59 -3.32
N PHE A 266 -22.03 -13.74 -2.72
CA PHE A 266 -20.61 -13.66 -3.08
C PHE A 266 -19.87 -14.95 -2.71
N LEU A 267 -20.02 -15.46 -1.48
CA LEU A 267 -19.31 -16.67 -1.04
C LEU A 267 -19.62 -17.87 -1.95
N MET A 268 -20.87 -18.03 -2.37
CA MET A 268 -21.28 -19.13 -3.24
C MET A 268 -20.71 -19.03 -4.67
N ASN A 269 -20.13 -17.89 -5.07
CA ASN A 269 -19.44 -17.77 -6.35
C ASN A 269 -18.07 -18.47 -6.35
N GLU A 270 -17.44 -18.62 -5.18
CA GLU A 270 -16.08 -19.12 -5.07
C GLU A 270 -16.04 -20.56 -4.54
N ASN A 271 -15.22 -21.42 -5.16
CA ASN A 271 -15.11 -22.82 -4.73
C ASN A 271 -14.57 -22.96 -3.30
N ARG A 272 -13.71 -22.04 -2.83
CA ARG A 272 -13.18 -22.07 -1.46
C ARG A 272 -14.24 -21.97 -0.37
N PHE A 273 -15.46 -21.55 -0.68
CA PHE A 273 -16.61 -21.60 0.25
C PHE A 273 -17.59 -22.73 -0.11
N ARG A 274 -17.87 -22.95 -1.40
CA ARG A 274 -18.78 -24.02 -1.86
C ARG A 274 -18.36 -25.42 -1.41
N MET A 275 -17.06 -25.68 -1.28
CA MET A 275 -16.59 -26.98 -0.78
C MET A 275 -17.01 -27.23 0.67
N LEU A 276 -17.13 -26.19 1.48
CA LEU A 276 -17.60 -26.31 2.86
C LEU A 276 -19.07 -26.68 2.91
N THR A 277 -19.92 -26.07 2.07
CA THR A 277 -21.36 -26.40 2.03
C THR A 277 -21.62 -27.84 1.62
N LYS A 278 -20.71 -28.44 0.84
CA LYS A 278 -20.80 -29.86 0.43
C LYS A 278 -20.31 -30.81 1.52
N SER A 279 -19.21 -30.48 2.18
CA SER A 279 -18.57 -31.37 3.17
C SER A 279 -19.16 -31.24 4.57
N LYS A 280 -19.57 -30.04 4.98
CA LYS A 280 -20.09 -29.69 6.32
C LYS A 280 -21.20 -28.64 6.23
N PRO A 281 -22.41 -29.00 5.74
CA PRO A 281 -23.48 -28.03 5.44
C PRO A 281 -23.94 -27.21 6.65
N GLU A 282 -24.09 -27.84 7.82
CA GLU A 282 -24.52 -27.15 9.05
C GLU A 282 -23.47 -26.11 9.52
N GLU A 283 -22.19 -26.48 9.47
CA GLU A 283 -21.10 -25.59 9.85
C GLU A 283 -20.96 -24.43 8.85
N ALA A 284 -21.11 -24.72 7.55
CA ALA A 284 -21.13 -23.68 6.53
C ALA A 284 -22.23 -22.64 6.78
N ALA A 285 -23.45 -23.09 7.13
CA ALA A 285 -24.56 -22.20 7.45
C ALA A 285 -24.24 -21.29 8.65
N LYS A 286 -23.66 -21.84 9.72
CA LYS A 286 -23.23 -21.07 10.90
C LYS A 286 -22.15 -20.05 10.57
N LEU A 287 -21.12 -20.46 9.83
CA LEU A 287 -20.00 -19.59 9.47
C LEU A 287 -20.43 -18.49 8.49
N PHE A 288 -21.33 -18.77 7.54
CA PHE A 288 -21.84 -17.76 6.60
C PHE A 288 -22.75 -16.74 7.30
N ALA A 289 -23.58 -17.17 8.25
CA ALA A 289 -24.35 -16.26 9.08
C ALA A 289 -23.43 -15.35 9.92
N SER A 290 -22.37 -15.91 10.50
CA SER A 290 -21.36 -15.14 11.24
C SER A 290 -20.58 -14.19 10.32
N ALA A 291 -20.28 -14.59 9.07
CA ALA A 291 -19.63 -13.74 8.09
C ALA A 291 -20.50 -12.53 7.72
N GLN A 292 -21.82 -12.72 7.58
CA GLN A 292 -22.76 -11.61 7.38
C GLN A 292 -22.72 -10.64 8.57
N GLN A 293 -22.73 -11.15 9.80
CA GLN A 293 -22.62 -10.31 11.00
C GLN A 293 -21.30 -9.54 11.06
N ASP A 294 -20.19 -10.18 10.69
CA ASP A 294 -18.86 -9.54 10.62
C ASP A 294 -18.89 -8.36 9.63
N VAL A 295 -19.48 -8.56 8.44
CA VAL A 295 -19.64 -7.51 7.41
C VAL A 295 -20.54 -6.38 7.89
N ASP A 296 -21.69 -6.69 8.46
CA ASP A 296 -22.64 -5.68 8.95
C ASP A 296 -22.02 -4.82 10.07
N LYS A 297 -21.28 -5.45 10.98
CA LYS A 297 -20.56 -4.76 12.06
C LYS A 297 -19.44 -3.88 11.49
N ARG A 298 -18.66 -4.40 10.55
CA ARG A 298 -17.57 -3.65 9.90
C ARG A 298 -18.13 -2.45 9.14
N TRP A 299 -19.18 -2.63 8.34
CA TRP A 299 -19.86 -1.52 7.64
C TRP A 299 -20.26 -0.41 8.62
N LYS A 300 -21.01 -0.74 9.67
CA LYS A 300 -21.46 0.24 10.68
C LYS A 300 -20.30 0.97 11.34
N THR A 301 -19.19 0.27 11.58
CA THR A 301 -17.99 0.85 12.21
C THR A 301 -17.36 1.88 11.28
N TYR A 302 -17.13 1.54 10.02
CA TYR A 302 -16.53 2.45 9.03
C TYR A 302 -17.46 3.61 8.68
N GLU A 303 -18.76 3.35 8.57
CA GLU A 303 -19.79 4.39 8.37
C GLU A 303 -19.80 5.39 9.52
N TYR A 304 -19.79 4.90 10.76
CA TYR A 304 -19.68 5.76 11.94
C TYR A 304 -18.40 6.59 11.94
N LEU A 305 -17.25 5.96 11.69
CA LEU A 305 -15.96 6.66 11.66
C LEU A 305 -15.90 7.72 10.57
N ALA A 306 -16.42 7.43 9.38
CA ALA A 306 -16.48 8.39 8.26
C ALA A 306 -17.48 9.53 8.48
N ALA A 307 -18.48 9.33 9.35
CA ALA A 307 -19.46 10.36 9.72
C ALA A 307 -18.99 11.27 10.87
N ARG A 308 -17.87 10.95 11.55
CA ARG A 308 -17.34 11.78 12.63
C ARG A 308 -16.97 13.17 12.13
N THR A 309 -17.32 14.19 12.91
CA THR A 309 -16.89 15.57 12.69
C THR A 309 -15.47 15.77 13.22
N TYR A 310 -14.65 16.46 12.45
CA TYR A 310 -13.28 16.87 12.81
C TYR A 310 -13.21 18.39 12.77
N GLY A 311 -12.58 19.00 13.77
CA GLY A 311 -12.63 20.45 13.99
C GLY A 311 -13.85 20.88 14.81
N ALA A 312 -13.59 21.44 15.99
CA ALA A 312 -14.51 22.25 16.78
C ALA A 312 -13.97 23.68 16.81
#